data_AF-A0A0F4JW35-F1
#
_entry.id   AF-A0A0F4JW35-F1
#
_cell.length_a   1.000
_cell.length_b   1.000
_cell.length_c   1.000
_cell.angle_alpha   90.00
_cell.angle_beta   90.00
_cell.angle_gamma   90.00
#
_symmetry.space_group_name_H-M   'P 1'
#
loop_
_entity.id
_entity.type
_entity.pdbx_description
1 polymer ?
#
loop_
_entity_poly.entity_id
_entity_poly.type
_entity_poly.pdbx_seq_one_letter_code
_entity_poly.pdbx_strand_id
1 'polypeptide(L)'
;GQANYAAANAFLDGLAVRRRASGLPGTSLAWGWWEQSSAMTEGLDRADRSRLRRTGIAPMPTPEALALFDAACASGEPVLIPARVDLAALRGRPDGELPPLLRGLADGARPRRDRAATADTGPSGLPAGLSALPADEAGTAVLDWLRDRAAVVLGHPAGTTIDPEQPFTQLGFDSLTAVELCNSLAAATGLRLPSTLVFSYPTPRELAGHLLGLLRPAPDGEPERASDAEIREVLRTVPVDALRRAGLLEAVLACAAPAGAPEEPAQEAAGTEELAGMDLDALLDLALDEKR
;
A
#
# COMPACT_ATOMS: atom_id res chain seq x y z
N GLY A 1 12.22 11.37 13.46
CA GLY A 1 12.72 12.76 13.44
C GLY A 1 14.23 12.77 13.55
N GLN A 2 14.93 12.94 12.42
CA GLN A 2 16.40 13.00 12.36
C GLN A 2 16.88 14.16 11.45
N ALA A 3 16.03 15.18 11.23
CA ALA A 3 16.31 16.25 10.27
C ALA A 3 17.59 17.04 10.62
N ASN A 4 17.79 17.37 11.89
CA ASN A 4 18.99 18.09 12.35
C ASN A 4 20.26 17.24 12.15
N TYR A 5 20.17 15.93 12.43
CA TYR A 5 21.28 14.99 12.22
C TYR A 5 21.61 14.83 10.72
N ALA A 6 20.59 14.70 9.88
CA ALA A 6 20.74 14.62 8.43
C ALA A 6 21.36 15.91 7.85
N ALA A 7 20.90 17.09 8.30
CA ALA A 7 21.43 18.38 7.86
C ALA A 7 22.91 18.56 8.26
N ALA A 8 23.27 18.15 9.49
CA ALA A 8 24.65 18.21 9.95
C ALA A 8 25.58 17.30 9.13
N ASN A 9 25.16 16.06 8.84
CA ASN A 9 25.95 15.14 8.02
C ASN A 9 26.04 15.60 6.56
N ALA A 10 24.95 16.11 5.98
CA ALA A 10 24.96 16.68 4.63
C ALA A 10 25.93 17.88 4.50
N PHE A 11 26.07 18.70 5.56
CA PHE A 11 27.09 19.74 5.60
C PHE A 11 28.52 19.16 5.56
N LEU A 12 28.80 18.06 6.28
CA LEU A 12 30.09 17.39 6.25
C LEU A 12 30.41 16.83 4.85
N ASP A 13 29.40 16.25 4.18
CA ASP A 13 29.53 15.78 2.80
C ASP A 13 29.90 16.92 1.84
N GLY A 14 29.14 18.02 1.91
CA GLY A 14 29.41 19.22 1.11
C GLY A 14 30.78 19.84 1.40
N LEU A 15 31.23 19.81 2.66
CA LEU A 15 32.55 20.29 3.06
C LEU A 15 33.67 19.43 2.44
N ALA A 16 33.53 18.10 2.47
CA ALA A 16 34.50 17.18 1.90
C ALA A 16 34.63 17.37 0.38
N VAL A 17 33.50 17.50 -0.33
CA VAL A 17 33.46 17.83 -1.77
C VAL A 17 34.17 19.16 -2.05
N ARG A 18 33.85 20.22 -1.29
CA ARG A 18 34.48 21.54 -1.48
C ARG A 18 35.98 21.49 -1.26
N ARG A 19 36.46 20.77 -0.25
CA ARG A 19 37.91 20.60 0.01
C ARG A 19 38.61 19.93 -1.16
N ARG A 20 38.05 18.83 -1.68
CA ARG A 20 38.61 18.14 -2.85
C ARG A 20 38.64 19.04 -4.09
N ALA A 21 37.56 19.80 -4.35
CA ALA A 21 37.51 20.76 -5.45
C ALA A 21 38.56 21.88 -5.33
N SER A 22 39.02 22.19 -4.12
CA SER A 22 40.11 23.14 -3.85
C SER A 22 41.51 22.50 -3.75
N GLY A 23 41.67 21.22 -4.11
CA GLY A 23 42.95 20.52 -4.03
C GLY A 23 43.38 20.14 -2.61
N LEU A 24 42.49 20.25 -1.62
CA LEU A 24 42.73 19.89 -0.23
C LEU A 24 42.19 18.49 0.08
N PRO A 25 42.85 17.72 0.97
CA PRO A 25 42.34 16.42 1.39
C PRO A 25 41.06 16.58 2.21
N GLY A 26 40.07 15.76 1.93
CA GLY A 26 38.81 15.69 2.67
C GLY A 26 38.00 14.48 2.21
N THR A 27 37.46 13.73 3.17
CA THR A 27 36.61 12.58 2.94
C THR A 27 35.54 12.53 4.04
N SER A 28 34.28 12.41 3.63
CA SER A 28 33.12 12.18 4.49
C SER A 28 32.63 10.75 4.31
N LEU A 29 32.35 10.06 5.41
CA LEU A 29 31.91 8.67 5.42
C LEU A 29 30.53 8.56 6.05
N ALA A 30 29.52 8.34 5.21
CA ALA A 30 28.17 8.06 5.64
C ALA A 30 28.07 6.58 6.02
N TRP A 31 28.42 6.28 7.28
CA TRP A 31 28.50 4.92 7.78
C TRP A 31 27.15 4.19 7.73
N GLY A 32 27.20 2.95 7.26
CA GLY A 32 26.14 1.98 7.46
C GLY A 32 26.09 1.50 8.93
N TRP A 33 25.29 0.47 9.17
CA TRP A 33 25.05 -0.02 10.52
C TRP A 33 26.24 -0.81 11.07
N TRP A 34 26.85 -0.33 12.15
CA TRP A 34 27.88 -1.07 12.90
C TRP A 34 27.24 -2.11 13.84
N GLU A 35 27.76 -3.33 13.84
CA GLU A 35 27.26 -4.44 14.66
C GLU A 35 27.44 -4.19 16.16
N GLN A 36 28.60 -3.65 16.54
CA GLN A 36 28.96 -3.36 17.91
C GLN A 36 28.20 -2.12 18.41
N SER A 37 27.56 -2.25 19.58
CA SER A 37 26.87 -1.15 20.23
C SER A 37 27.87 -0.04 20.60
N SER A 38 27.71 1.15 20.00
CA SER A 38 28.28 2.40 20.49
C SER A 38 27.25 3.16 21.32
N ALA A 39 27.67 4.21 22.05
CA ALA A 39 26.77 5.11 22.78
C ALA A 39 25.63 5.71 21.93
N MET A 40 25.77 5.72 20.60
CA MET A 40 24.76 6.24 19.65
C MET A 40 23.79 5.15 19.13
N THR A 41 24.11 3.87 19.34
CA THR A 41 23.30 2.71 18.91
C THR A 41 22.84 1.85 20.09
N GLU A 42 23.21 2.23 21.32
CA GLU A 42 22.92 1.51 22.57
C GLU A 42 21.42 1.40 22.87
N GLY A 43 20.61 2.31 22.31
CA GLY A 43 19.15 2.34 22.47
C GLY A 43 18.34 1.71 21.33
N LEU A 44 18.97 1.04 20.35
CA LEU A 44 18.22 0.38 19.27
C LEU A 44 17.59 -0.92 19.79
N ASP A 45 16.26 -0.89 19.96
CA ASP A 45 15.46 -2.06 20.27
C ASP A 45 15.58 -3.11 19.13
N ARG A 46 15.30 -4.38 19.45
CA ARG A 46 15.11 -5.48 18.49
C ARG A 46 14.19 -5.08 17.33
N ALA A 47 13.19 -4.24 17.56
CA ALA A 47 12.33 -3.67 16.51
C ALA A 47 13.08 -2.73 15.53
N ASP A 48 13.98 -1.87 16.03
CA ASP A 48 14.78 -0.98 15.19
C ASP A 48 15.82 -1.76 14.38
N ARG A 49 16.37 -2.83 14.96
CA ARG A 49 17.24 -3.78 14.25
C ARG A 49 16.50 -4.49 13.11
N SER A 50 15.25 -4.89 13.34
CA SER A 50 14.39 -5.48 12.29
C SER A 50 14.08 -4.46 11.18
N ARG A 51 13.80 -3.20 11.53
CA ARG A 51 13.66 -2.09 10.57
C ARG A 51 14.89 -1.93 9.67
N LEU A 52 16.09 -1.93 10.24
CA LEU A 52 17.35 -1.76 9.49
C LEU A 52 17.65 -2.95 8.59
N ARG A 53 17.40 -4.19 9.02
CA ARG A 53 17.53 -5.36 8.13
C ARG A 53 16.55 -5.27 6.95
N ARG A 54 15.37 -4.69 7.15
CA ARG A 54 14.41 -4.40 6.07
C ARG A 54 14.81 -3.24 5.15
N THR A 55 15.90 -2.51 5.37
CA THR A 55 16.41 -1.57 4.35
C THR A 55 17.46 -2.21 3.43
N GLY A 56 17.79 -3.49 3.65
CA GLY A 56 18.86 -4.20 2.94
C GLY A 56 20.26 -3.84 3.46
N ILE A 57 20.36 -3.09 4.56
CA ILE A 57 21.61 -2.78 5.24
C ILE A 57 21.80 -3.79 6.38
N ALA A 58 22.89 -4.55 6.31
CA ALA A 58 23.27 -5.54 7.30
C ALA A 58 24.18 -4.93 8.38
N PRO A 59 24.20 -5.50 9.60
CA PRO A 59 25.15 -5.11 10.62
C PRO A 59 26.58 -5.45 10.17
N MET A 60 27.48 -4.49 10.34
CA MET A 60 28.87 -4.57 9.90
C MET A 60 29.80 -4.72 11.13
N PRO A 61 30.54 -5.82 11.25
CA PRO A 61 31.52 -6.01 12.31
C PRO A 61 32.61 -4.92 12.27
N THR A 62 33.11 -4.49 13.43
CA THR A 62 34.20 -3.49 13.52
C THR A 62 35.40 -3.79 12.61
N PRO A 63 35.91 -5.03 12.49
CA PRO A 63 37.03 -5.30 11.58
C PRO A 63 36.71 -5.00 10.11
N GLU A 64 35.48 -5.29 9.68
CA GLU A 64 35.01 -5.00 8.31
C GLU A 64 34.85 -3.49 8.11
N ALA A 65 34.32 -2.78 9.12
CA ALA A 65 34.18 -1.33 9.09
C ALA A 65 35.53 -0.60 8.99
N LEU A 66 36.54 -1.06 9.74
CA LEU A 66 37.89 -0.51 9.68
C LEU A 66 38.58 -0.84 8.36
N ALA A 67 38.39 -2.03 7.79
CA ALA A 67 38.88 -2.34 6.46
C ALA A 67 38.28 -1.40 5.39
N LEU A 68 36.99 -1.07 5.51
CA LEU A 68 36.35 -0.09 4.63
C LEU A 68 36.81 1.35 4.89
N PHE A 69 37.18 1.70 6.13
CA PHE A 69 37.82 2.98 6.43
C PHE A 69 39.15 3.13 5.66
N ASP A 70 39.99 2.11 5.72
CA ASP A 70 41.28 2.11 5.02
C ASP A 70 41.08 2.19 3.50
N ALA A 71 40.13 1.41 2.96
CA ALA A 71 39.77 1.46 1.54
C ALA A 71 39.24 2.84 1.12
N ALA A 72 38.41 3.47 1.96
CA ALA A 72 37.88 4.80 1.70
C ALA A 72 38.99 5.86 1.67
N CYS A 73 39.94 5.79 2.61
CA CYS A 73 41.11 6.68 2.61
C CYS A 73 41.96 6.52 1.35
N ALA A 74 42.09 5.30 0.84
CA ALA A 74 42.86 5.00 -0.36
C ALA A 74 42.15 5.39 -1.68
N SER A 75 40.82 5.46 -1.69
CA SER A 75 40.03 5.72 -2.91
C SER A 75 40.23 7.11 -3.51
N GLY A 76 40.56 8.11 -2.68
CA GLY A 76 40.61 9.50 -3.10
C GLY A 76 39.25 10.19 -3.24
N GLU A 77 38.13 9.48 -3.01
CA GLU A 77 36.79 10.03 -3.15
C GLU A 77 36.41 10.96 -1.98
N PRO A 78 35.67 12.06 -2.23
CA PRO A 78 35.25 13.01 -1.20
C PRO A 78 34.13 12.47 -0.30
N VAL A 79 33.22 11.65 -0.83
CA VAL A 79 32.04 11.16 -0.09
C VAL A 79 31.82 9.71 -0.43
N LEU A 80 31.76 8.87 0.60
CA LEU A 80 31.53 7.43 0.46
C LEU A 80 30.51 6.95 1.48
N ILE A 81 29.87 5.83 1.16
CA ILE A 81 28.93 5.14 2.04
C ILE A 81 29.50 3.76 2.37
N PRO A 82 30.31 3.61 3.43
CA PRO A 82 30.79 2.32 3.86
C PRO A 82 29.66 1.57 4.57
N ALA A 83 29.03 0.63 3.89
CA ALA A 83 27.91 -0.13 4.40
C ALA A 83 27.94 -1.56 3.87
N ARG A 84 27.55 -2.51 4.74
CA ARG A 84 27.32 -3.88 4.34
C ARG A 84 25.91 -4.01 3.77
N VAL A 85 25.81 -4.24 2.47
CA VAL A 85 24.52 -4.36 1.77
C VAL A 85 24.20 -5.82 1.50
N ASP A 86 23.05 -6.30 1.97
CA ASP A 86 22.55 -7.63 1.65
C ASP A 86 21.88 -7.62 0.28
N LEU A 87 22.69 -7.78 -0.77
CA LEU A 87 22.22 -7.78 -2.15
C LEU A 87 21.25 -8.93 -2.44
N ALA A 88 21.35 -10.06 -1.72
CA ALA A 88 20.43 -11.18 -1.90
C ALA A 88 19.05 -10.81 -1.35
N ALA A 89 18.99 -10.20 -0.17
CA ALA A 89 17.74 -9.67 0.39
C ALA A 89 17.12 -8.57 -0.48
N LEU A 90 17.95 -7.69 -1.09
CA LEU A 90 17.45 -6.68 -2.01
C LEU A 90 16.87 -7.28 -3.30
N ARG A 91 17.50 -8.31 -3.88
CA ARG A 91 17.03 -8.99 -5.11
C ARG A 91 15.77 -9.83 -4.92
N GLY A 92 15.53 -10.32 -3.70
CA GLY A 92 14.32 -11.09 -3.38
C GLY A 92 13.06 -10.23 -3.26
N ARG A 93 13.17 -8.91 -3.38
CA ARG A 93 12.03 -8.00 -3.25
C ARG A 93 11.29 -7.77 -4.57
N PRO A 94 9.96 -7.68 -4.55
CA PRO A 94 9.20 -7.34 -5.73
C PRO A 94 9.52 -5.93 -6.23
N ASP A 95 9.44 -5.77 -7.56
CA ASP A 95 9.59 -4.48 -8.23
C ASP A 95 8.55 -3.48 -7.67
N GLY A 96 9.04 -2.38 -7.09
CA GLY A 96 8.21 -1.34 -6.47
C GLY A 96 8.39 -1.18 -4.95
N GLU A 97 8.84 -2.21 -4.25
CA GLU A 97 9.12 -2.14 -2.80
C GLU A 97 10.55 -1.65 -2.48
N LEU A 98 11.42 -1.65 -3.48
CA LEU A 98 12.78 -1.12 -3.37
C LEU A 98 12.78 0.41 -3.55
N PRO A 99 13.36 1.17 -2.60
CA PRO A 99 13.65 2.58 -2.79
C PRO A 99 14.40 2.79 -4.12
N PRO A 100 14.07 3.82 -4.92
CA PRO A 100 14.67 4.03 -6.24
C PRO A 100 16.21 4.01 -6.24
N LEU A 101 16.84 4.52 -5.18
CA LEU A 101 18.29 4.55 -5.01
C LEU A 101 18.93 3.15 -4.88
N LEU A 102 18.18 2.14 -4.44
CA LEU A 102 18.68 0.78 -4.22
C LEU A 102 18.41 -0.17 -5.39
N ARG A 103 17.57 0.22 -6.36
CA ARG A 103 17.24 -0.62 -7.53
C ARG A 103 18.48 -0.94 -8.37
N GLY A 104 19.35 0.06 -8.61
CA GLY A 104 20.60 -0.14 -9.34
C GLY A 104 21.54 -1.16 -8.70
N LEU A 105 21.52 -1.31 -7.37
CA LEU A 105 22.30 -2.32 -6.65
C LEU A 105 21.67 -3.72 -6.73
N ALA A 106 20.34 -3.81 -6.76
CA ALA A 106 19.62 -5.07 -6.97
C ALA A 106 19.78 -5.59 -8.41
N ASP A 107 19.69 -4.69 -9.40
CA ASP A 107 19.69 -4.99 -10.83
C ASP A 107 21.09 -5.14 -11.43
N GLY A 108 22.11 -4.54 -10.80
CA GLY A 108 23.48 -4.37 -11.32
C GLY A 108 24.29 -5.65 -11.59
N ALA A 109 23.70 -6.84 -11.47
CA ALA A 109 24.34 -8.12 -11.78
C ALA A 109 23.64 -8.95 -12.86
N ARG A 110 22.52 -8.50 -13.45
CA ARG A 110 21.88 -9.22 -14.57
C ARG A 110 22.29 -8.58 -15.91
N PRO A 111 22.98 -9.31 -16.81
CA PRO A 111 22.94 -8.95 -18.22
C PRO A 111 21.45 -8.97 -18.62
N ARG A 112 20.97 -7.88 -19.22
CA ARG A 112 19.65 -7.80 -19.85
C ARG A 112 19.53 -8.99 -20.82
N ARG A 113 18.87 -10.06 -20.38
CA ARG A 113 18.31 -11.08 -21.26
C ARG A 113 16.82 -10.83 -21.29
N ASP A 114 16.34 -10.60 -22.50
CA ASP A 114 14.93 -10.38 -22.80
C ASP A 114 14.05 -11.43 -22.12
N ARG A 115 12.98 -10.92 -21.50
CA ARG A 115 11.90 -11.70 -20.90
C ARG A 115 11.32 -12.65 -21.95
N ALA A 116 11.61 -13.93 -21.80
CA ALA A 116 10.69 -14.99 -22.21
C ALA A 116 9.99 -15.49 -20.95
N ALA A 117 8.66 -15.46 -20.98
CA ALA A 117 7.79 -15.89 -19.91
C ALA A 117 8.02 -17.36 -19.57
N THR A 118 8.46 -17.62 -18.35
CA THR A 118 8.29 -18.91 -17.69
C THR A 118 7.73 -18.64 -16.30
N ALA A 119 6.46 -19.00 -16.13
CA ALA A 119 5.84 -19.10 -14.82
C ALA A 119 6.66 -20.09 -13.99
N ASP A 120 7.37 -19.58 -12.99
CA ASP A 120 8.12 -20.39 -12.05
C ASP A 120 7.46 -20.25 -10.68
N THR A 121 6.81 -21.33 -10.27
CA THR A 121 6.20 -21.55 -8.96
C THR A 121 7.28 -21.60 -7.90
N GLY A 122 7.61 -20.43 -7.35
CA GLY A 122 8.30 -20.32 -6.07
C GLY A 122 7.34 -20.59 -4.89
N PRO A 123 7.86 -20.98 -3.71
CA PRO A 123 7.06 -21.41 -2.54
C PRO A 123 6.36 -20.24 -1.80
N SER A 124 5.82 -19.25 -2.51
CA SER A 124 5.22 -18.06 -1.89
C SER A 124 4.09 -17.41 -2.70
N GLY A 125 3.65 -18.05 -3.78
CA GLY A 125 2.47 -17.63 -4.54
C GLY A 125 1.19 -18.13 -3.88
N LEU A 126 0.13 -17.33 -3.94
CA LEU A 126 -1.24 -17.81 -3.76
C LEU A 126 -1.41 -19.07 -4.65
N PRO A 127 -1.96 -20.20 -4.15
CA PRO A 127 -2.00 -21.43 -4.94
C PRO A 127 -2.66 -21.17 -6.30
N ALA A 128 -1.93 -21.45 -7.38
CA ALA A 128 -2.50 -21.38 -8.72
C ALA A 128 -3.69 -22.34 -8.78
N GLY A 129 -4.90 -21.81 -8.99
CA GLY A 129 -6.12 -22.60 -9.06
C GLY A 129 -7.02 -22.62 -7.81
N LEU A 130 -7.00 -21.59 -6.96
CA LEU A 130 -8.00 -21.43 -5.89
C LEU A 130 -9.46 -21.59 -6.36
N SER A 131 -9.77 -21.20 -7.60
CA SER A 131 -11.10 -21.34 -8.21
C SER A 131 -11.50 -22.80 -8.47
N ALA A 132 -10.53 -23.71 -8.59
CA ALA A 132 -10.74 -25.12 -8.90
C ALA A 132 -10.77 -26.03 -7.64
N LEU A 133 -10.40 -25.47 -6.48
CA LEU A 133 -10.37 -26.21 -5.21
C LEU A 133 -11.77 -26.28 -4.55
N PRO A 134 -12.08 -27.38 -3.85
CA PRO A 134 -13.22 -27.44 -2.92
C PRO A 134 -13.16 -26.28 -1.92
N ALA A 135 -14.32 -25.78 -1.48
CA ALA A 135 -14.39 -24.59 -0.63
C ALA A 135 -13.57 -24.73 0.68
N ASP A 136 -13.61 -25.92 1.30
CA ASP A 136 -12.85 -26.22 2.52
C ASP A 136 -11.34 -26.21 2.27
N GLU A 137 -10.88 -26.84 1.18
CA GLU A 137 -9.46 -26.89 0.81
C GLU A 137 -8.92 -25.52 0.39
N ALA A 138 -9.76 -24.71 -0.28
CA ALA A 138 -9.42 -23.33 -0.63
C ALA A 138 -9.27 -22.45 0.61
N GLY A 139 -10.13 -22.63 1.62
CA GLY A 139 -10.03 -21.94 2.90
C GLY A 139 -8.74 -22.26 3.65
N THR A 140 -8.37 -23.54 3.73
CA THR A 140 -7.10 -23.97 4.33
C THR A 140 -5.90 -23.39 3.57
N ALA A 141 -5.92 -23.44 2.25
CA ALA A 141 -4.81 -22.96 1.42
C ALA A 141 -4.60 -21.43 1.54
N VAL A 142 -5.68 -20.64 1.60
CA VAL A 142 -5.59 -19.19 1.84
C VAL A 142 -5.10 -18.88 3.25
N LEU A 143 -5.55 -19.66 4.24
CA LEU A 143 -5.10 -19.48 5.63
C LEU A 143 -3.61 -19.77 5.79
N ASP A 144 -3.10 -20.86 5.23
CA ASP A 144 -1.68 -21.20 5.32
C ASP A 144 -0.83 -20.18 4.57
N TRP A 145 -1.27 -19.74 3.39
CA TRP A 145 -0.62 -18.66 2.65
C TRP A 145 -0.57 -17.34 3.44
N LEU A 146 -1.67 -16.97 4.11
CA LEU A 146 -1.72 -15.77 4.95
C LEU A 146 -0.77 -15.90 6.15
N ARG A 147 -0.67 -17.07 6.77
CA ARG A 147 0.24 -17.34 7.89
C ARG A 147 1.70 -17.24 7.46
N ASP A 148 2.05 -17.74 6.29
CA ASP A 148 3.39 -17.58 5.74
C ASP A 148 3.73 -16.11 5.50
N ARG A 149 2.79 -15.33 4.95
CA ARG A 149 2.96 -13.88 4.77
C ARG A 149 3.09 -13.14 6.10
N ALA A 150 2.28 -13.48 7.09
CA ALA A 150 2.37 -12.90 8.42
C ALA A 150 3.71 -13.23 9.09
N ALA A 151 4.22 -14.45 8.93
CA ALA A 151 5.52 -14.86 9.47
C ALA A 151 6.68 -14.08 8.83
N VAL A 152 6.62 -13.84 7.52
CA VAL A 152 7.59 -13.01 6.80
C VAL A 152 7.56 -11.56 7.29
N VAL A 153 6.37 -10.97 7.45
CA VAL A 153 6.20 -9.58 7.94
C VAL A 153 6.74 -9.44 9.38
N LEU A 154 6.52 -10.44 10.23
CA LEU A 154 7.03 -10.47 11.60
C LEU A 154 8.53 -10.84 11.69
N GLY A 155 9.16 -11.24 10.58
CA GLY A 155 10.57 -11.62 10.54
C GLY A 155 10.87 -12.96 11.23
N HIS A 156 9.87 -13.84 11.33
CA HIS A 156 10.04 -15.19 11.86
C HIS A 156 10.78 -16.09 10.86
N PRO A 157 11.61 -17.04 11.35
CA PRO A 157 12.24 -18.03 10.49
C PRO A 157 11.18 -18.89 9.79
N ALA A 158 11.48 -19.32 8.57
CA ALA A 158 10.60 -20.17 7.76
C ALA A 158 10.18 -21.43 8.54
N GLY A 159 8.87 -21.72 8.58
CA GLY A 159 8.29 -22.84 9.34
C GLY A 159 7.79 -22.48 10.74
N THR A 160 7.80 -21.20 11.13
CA THR A 160 7.17 -20.76 12.39
C THR A 160 5.64 -20.78 12.26
N THR A 161 4.99 -21.63 13.04
CA THR A 161 3.53 -21.78 13.05
C THR A 161 2.86 -20.60 13.77
N ILE A 162 2.22 -19.70 13.03
CA ILE A 162 1.37 -18.63 13.60
C ILE A 162 0.03 -19.22 14.02
N ASP A 163 -0.44 -19.00 15.25
CA ASP A 163 -1.77 -19.46 15.67
C ASP A 163 -2.88 -18.74 14.88
N PRO A 164 -3.77 -19.47 14.17
CA PRO A 164 -4.83 -18.87 13.36
C PRO A 164 -5.95 -18.18 14.15
N GLU A 165 -6.10 -18.51 15.45
CA GLU A 165 -7.11 -17.93 16.34
C GLU A 165 -6.57 -16.78 17.17
N GLN A 166 -5.24 -16.61 17.21
CA GLN A 166 -4.64 -15.58 18.01
C GLN A 166 -4.77 -14.21 17.32
N PRO A 167 -5.22 -13.17 18.05
CA PRO A 167 -5.29 -11.83 17.48
C PRO A 167 -3.92 -11.34 17.00
N PHE A 168 -3.90 -10.66 15.85
CA PHE A 168 -2.69 -10.07 15.27
C PHE A 168 -1.92 -9.19 16.27
N THR A 169 -2.62 -8.45 17.13
CA THR A 169 -2.00 -7.62 18.18
C THR A 169 -1.20 -8.44 19.20
N GLN A 170 -1.63 -9.65 19.53
CA GLN A 170 -0.92 -10.56 20.43
C GLN A 170 0.21 -11.32 19.73
N LEU A 171 0.10 -11.50 18.40
CA LEU A 171 1.15 -12.04 17.54
C LEU A 171 2.29 -11.02 17.28
N GLY A 172 2.15 -9.79 17.76
CA GLY A 172 3.16 -8.73 17.60
C GLY A 172 2.92 -7.80 16.40
N PHE A 173 1.71 -7.77 15.84
CA PHE A 173 1.34 -6.76 14.87
C PHE A 173 1.03 -5.41 15.53
N ASP A 174 1.58 -4.35 14.96
CA ASP A 174 1.33 -2.95 15.28
C ASP A 174 0.72 -2.23 14.06
N SER A 175 0.47 -0.92 14.18
CA SER A 175 -0.12 -0.14 13.09
C SER A 175 0.70 -0.13 11.80
N LEU A 176 2.01 -0.33 11.86
CA LEU A 176 2.86 -0.34 10.67
C LEU A 176 2.95 -1.75 10.05
N THR A 177 3.14 -2.79 10.85
CA THR A 177 3.19 -4.17 10.34
C THR A 177 1.82 -4.61 9.80
N ALA A 178 0.72 -4.06 10.33
CA ALA A 178 -0.61 -4.21 9.76
C ALA A 178 -0.70 -3.65 8.33
N VAL A 179 -0.15 -2.45 8.10
CA VAL A 179 -0.10 -1.82 6.77
C VAL A 179 0.80 -2.62 5.82
N GLU A 180 1.95 -3.09 6.29
CA GLU A 180 2.88 -3.92 5.51
C GLU A 180 2.22 -5.23 5.07
N LEU A 181 1.49 -5.91 5.97
CA LEU A 181 0.71 -7.09 5.63
C LEU A 181 -0.36 -6.77 4.58
N CYS A 182 -1.18 -5.74 4.78
CA CYS A 182 -2.18 -5.33 3.79
C CYS A 182 -1.57 -5.06 2.41
N ASN A 183 -0.43 -4.38 2.35
CA ASN A 183 0.27 -4.10 1.09
C ASN A 183 0.80 -5.38 0.43
N SER A 184 1.39 -6.29 1.22
CA SER A 184 1.88 -7.59 0.72
C SER A 184 0.74 -8.45 0.17
N LEU A 185 -0.41 -8.45 0.84
CA LEU A 185 -1.61 -9.14 0.41
C LEU A 185 -2.17 -8.52 -0.87
N ALA A 186 -2.25 -7.19 -0.95
CA ALA A 186 -2.72 -6.46 -2.13
C ALA A 186 -1.82 -6.73 -3.35
N ALA A 187 -0.49 -6.73 -3.16
CA ALA A 187 0.46 -7.01 -4.22
C ALA A 187 0.34 -8.43 -4.79
N ALA A 188 0.05 -9.42 -3.94
CA ALA A 188 -0.05 -10.82 -4.36
C ALA A 188 -1.43 -11.22 -4.88
N THR A 189 -2.49 -10.55 -4.44
CA THR A 189 -3.86 -10.82 -4.88
C THR A 189 -4.31 -9.91 -6.03
N GLY A 190 -3.63 -8.79 -6.24
CA GLY A 190 -4.06 -7.73 -7.15
C GLY A 190 -5.29 -6.93 -6.65
N LEU A 191 -5.76 -7.20 -5.43
CA LEU A 191 -6.93 -6.54 -4.84
C LEU A 191 -6.55 -5.21 -4.19
N ARG A 192 -7.49 -4.25 -4.19
CA ARG A 192 -7.36 -3.04 -3.37
C ARG A 192 -7.82 -3.33 -1.95
N LEU A 193 -6.87 -3.49 -1.04
CA LEU A 193 -7.10 -3.82 0.36
C LEU A 193 -6.90 -2.58 1.24
N PRO A 194 -7.90 -2.14 2.04
CA PRO A 194 -7.72 -1.05 3.00
C PRO A 194 -6.65 -1.37 4.06
N SER A 195 -5.88 -0.37 4.47
CA SER A 195 -4.86 -0.52 5.52
C SER A 195 -5.43 -0.81 6.91
N THR A 196 -6.75 -0.71 7.08
CA THR A 196 -7.47 -1.02 8.33
C THR A 196 -7.93 -2.48 8.42
N LEU A 197 -7.72 -3.30 7.38
CA LEU A 197 -8.23 -4.66 7.28
C LEU A 197 -7.83 -5.56 8.46
N VAL A 198 -6.57 -5.46 8.91
CA VAL A 198 -6.04 -6.23 10.05
C VAL A 198 -6.75 -5.87 11.37
N PHE A 199 -7.33 -4.67 11.47
CA PHE A 199 -8.13 -4.25 12.62
C PHE A 199 -9.61 -4.63 12.48
N SER A 200 -10.12 -4.67 11.25
CA SER A 200 -11.48 -5.14 10.95
C SER A 200 -11.61 -6.66 11.08
N TYR A 201 -10.52 -7.39 10.84
CA TYR A 201 -10.41 -8.84 10.95
C TYR A 201 -9.21 -9.19 11.85
N PRO A 202 -9.40 -9.17 13.18
CA PRO A 202 -8.30 -9.23 14.14
C PRO A 202 -7.57 -10.57 14.17
N THR A 203 -8.12 -11.65 13.62
CA THR A 203 -7.47 -12.96 13.57
C THR A 203 -7.07 -13.37 12.14
N PRO A 204 -6.00 -14.18 11.98
CA PRO A 204 -5.65 -14.76 10.68
C PRO A 204 -6.79 -15.55 10.05
N ARG A 205 -7.60 -16.27 10.84
CA ARG A 205 -8.75 -17.02 10.30
C ARG A 205 -9.82 -16.11 9.70
N GLU A 206 -10.18 -15.04 10.39
CA GLU A 206 -11.19 -14.07 9.90
C GLU A 206 -10.70 -13.36 8.64
N LEU A 207 -9.44 -12.94 8.61
CA LEU A 207 -8.85 -12.26 7.45
C LEU A 207 -8.74 -13.21 6.25
N ALA A 208 -8.37 -14.48 6.46
CA ALA A 208 -8.36 -15.50 5.41
C ALA A 208 -9.76 -15.74 4.82
N GLY A 209 -10.80 -15.80 5.65
CA GLY A 209 -12.18 -15.92 5.20
C GLY A 209 -12.64 -14.73 4.35
N HIS A 210 -12.28 -13.51 4.76
CA HIS A 210 -12.57 -12.31 3.96
C HIS A 210 -11.85 -12.32 2.61
N LEU A 211 -10.56 -12.65 2.59
CA LEU A 211 -9.78 -12.76 1.35
C LEU A 211 -10.32 -13.85 0.42
N LEU A 212 -10.77 -14.98 0.96
CA LEU A 212 -11.39 -16.04 0.17
C LEU A 212 -12.67 -15.54 -0.52
N GLY A 213 -13.51 -14.75 0.16
CA GLY A 213 -14.71 -14.15 -0.44
C GLY A 213 -14.40 -13.14 -1.55
N LEU A 214 -13.28 -12.42 -1.48
CA LEU A 214 -12.84 -11.50 -2.53
C LEU A 214 -12.18 -12.21 -3.72
N LEU A 215 -11.47 -13.31 -3.47
CA LEU A 215 -10.71 -14.07 -4.48
C LEU A 215 -11.57 -15.11 -5.21
N ARG A 216 -12.58 -15.62 -4.51
CA ARG A 216 -13.65 -16.44 -5.05
C ARG A 216 -14.95 -15.69 -4.78
N PRO A 217 -15.21 -14.59 -5.53
CA PRO A 217 -16.57 -14.10 -5.59
C PRO A 217 -17.40 -15.30 -6.03
N ALA A 218 -18.34 -15.72 -5.18
CA ALA A 218 -19.31 -16.73 -5.60
C ALA A 218 -19.86 -16.28 -6.96
N PRO A 219 -19.99 -17.18 -7.96
CA PRO A 219 -20.64 -16.83 -9.22
C PRO A 219 -22.02 -16.34 -8.84
N ASP A 220 -22.21 -15.01 -8.83
CA ASP A 220 -23.28 -14.29 -8.16
C ASP A 220 -24.14 -15.24 -7.31
N GLY A 221 -23.64 -15.56 -6.13
CA GLY A 221 -24.57 -15.61 -5.02
C GLY A 221 -25.09 -14.18 -4.99
N GLU A 222 -26.17 -13.93 -5.75
CA GLU A 222 -27.03 -12.81 -5.45
C GLU A 222 -27.14 -12.82 -3.90
N PRO A 223 -27.32 -11.66 -3.23
CA PRO A 223 -28.11 -11.75 -2.01
C PRO A 223 -29.35 -12.60 -2.34
N GLU A 224 -30.13 -13.10 -1.41
CA GLU A 224 -31.52 -13.37 -1.80
C GLU A 224 -32.12 -12.01 -2.24
N ARG A 225 -31.81 -11.55 -3.47
CA ARG A 225 -32.67 -10.78 -4.33
C ARG A 225 -33.79 -11.78 -4.46
N ALA A 226 -34.75 -11.63 -3.55
CA ALA A 226 -36.05 -12.20 -3.73
C ALA A 226 -36.33 -12.06 -5.23
N SER A 227 -36.60 -13.18 -5.90
CA SER A 227 -36.79 -13.14 -7.35
C SER A 227 -37.74 -12.00 -7.68
N ASP A 228 -37.65 -11.35 -8.85
CA ASP A 228 -38.65 -10.36 -9.27
C ASP A 228 -40.10 -10.87 -9.05
N ALA A 229 -40.30 -12.20 -9.05
CA ALA A 229 -41.53 -12.85 -8.62
C ALA A 229 -41.84 -12.73 -7.10
N GLU A 230 -40.88 -12.99 -6.23
CA GLU A 230 -41.02 -12.83 -4.77
C GLU A 230 -41.11 -11.37 -4.34
N ILE A 231 -40.31 -10.45 -4.91
CA ILE A 231 -40.44 -9.01 -4.65
C ILE A 231 -41.85 -8.54 -5.03
N ARG A 232 -42.35 -8.98 -6.19
CA ARG A 232 -43.70 -8.65 -6.65
C ARG A 232 -44.78 -9.20 -5.71
N GLU A 233 -44.56 -10.37 -5.13
CA GLU A 233 -45.52 -10.97 -4.20
C GLU A 233 -45.50 -10.29 -2.81
N VAL A 234 -44.31 -9.93 -2.32
CA VAL A 234 -44.18 -9.13 -1.10
C VAL A 234 -44.82 -7.76 -1.29
N LEU A 235 -44.58 -7.08 -2.41
CA LEU A 235 -45.19 -5.77 -2.70
C LEU A 235 -46.73 -5.82 -2.76
N ARG A 236 -47.34 -6.95 -3.14
CA ARG A 236 -48.80 -7.12 -3.11
C ARG A 236 -49.38 -7.25 -1.71
N THR A 237 -48.60 -7.75 -0.75
CA THR A 237 -49.05 -8.01 0.61
C THR A 237 -48.70 -6.89 1.60
N VAL A 238 -47.80 -5.98 1.23
CA VAL A 238 -47.42 -4.83 2.07
C VAL A 238 -48.56 -3.79 2.13
N PRO A 239 -49.06 -3.43 3.33
CA PRO A 239 -50.06 -2.38 3.49
C PRO A 239 -49.50 -0.99 3.15
N VAL A 240 -50.28 -0.15 2.46
CA VAL A 240 -49.91 1.22 2.08
C VAL A 240 -49.53 2.08 3.30
N ASP A 241 -50.19 1.87 4.45
CA ASP A 241 -49.88 2.61 5.68
C ASP A 241 -48.51 2.27 6.27
N ALA A 242 -47.99 1.07 6.01
CA ALA A 242 -46.63 0.70 6.40
C ALA A 242 -45.60 1.45 5.55
N LEU A 243 -45.84 1.55 4.23
CA LEU A 243 -45.01 2.32 3.31
C LEU A 243 -45.03 3.82 3.63
N ARG A 244 -46.19 4.36 4.00
CA ARG A 244 -46.34 5.77 4.40
C ARG A 244 -45.57 6.08 5.69
N ARG A 245 -45.68 5.22 6.72
CA ARG A 245 -44.92 5.39 7.98
C ARG A 245 -43.40 5.27 7.79
N ALA A 246 -42.98 4.43 6.84
CA ALA A 246 -41.57 4.26 6.49
C ALA A 246 -41.03 5.41 5.60
N GLY A 247 -41.88 6.31 5.12
CA GLY A 247 -41.48 7.38 4.19
C GLY A 247 -41.12 6.89 2.78
N LEU A 248 -41.51 5.65 2.42
CA LEU A 248 -41.12 5.00 1.17
C LEU A 248 -42.19 5.07 0.07
N LEU A 249 -43.38 5.57 0.40
CA LEU A 249 -44.53 5.58 -0.52
C LEU A 249 -44.24 6.36 -1.82
N GLU A 250 -43.68 7.57 -1.70
CA GLU A 250 -43.37 8.43 -2.85
C GLU A 250 -42.28 7.82 -3.76
N ALA A 251 -41.28 7.17 -3.16
CA ALA A 251 -40.21 6.52 -3.92
C ALA A 251 -40.74 5.33 -4.74
N VAL A 252 -41.66 4.54 -4.16
CA VAL A 252 -42.30 3.41 -4.87
C VAL A 252 -43.21 3.90 -5.99
N LEU A 253 -43.95 5.01 -5.78
CA LEU A 253 -44.80 5.62 -6.81
C LEU A 253 -44.00 6.25 -7.95
N ALA A 254 -42.87 6.90 -7.64
CA ALA A 254 -41.97 7.47 -8.65
C ALA A 254 -41.41 6.39 -9.59
N CYS A 255 -41.14 5.19 -9.07
CA CYS A 255 -40.71 4.03 -9.86
C CYS A 255 -41.85 3.39 -10.67
N ALA A 256 -43.11 3.64 -10.32
CA ALA A 256 -44.28 3.11 -11.04
C ALA A 256 -44.75 4.00 -12.19
N ALA A 257 -44.24 5.24 -12.27
CA ALA A 257 -44.49 6.10 -13.41
C ALA A 257 -43.76 5.54 -14.65
N PRO A 258 -44.43 5.37 -15.80
CA PRO A 258 -43.77 4.90 -17.00
C PRO A 258 -42.67 5.89 -17.39
N ALA A 259 -41.44 5.39 -17.53
CA ALA A 259 -40.35 6.14 -18.11
C ALA A 259 -40.75 6.58 -19.54
N GLY A 260 -41.10 7.85 -19.69
CA GLY A 260 -41.24 8.53 -20.98
C GLY A 260 -42.68 8.73 -21.48
N ALA A 261 -43.30 9.84 -21.07
CA ALA A 261 -44.07 10.64 -22.01
C ALA A 261 -43.17 11.81 -22.44
N PRO A 262 -43.03 12.11 -23.75
CA PRO A 262 -42.24 13.25 -24.20
C PRO A 262 -43.04 14.53 -23.93
N GLU A 263 -42.62 15.32 -22.94
CA GLU A 263 -42.99 16.73 -22.90
C GLU A 263 -42.11 17.48 -23.90
N GLU A 264 -42.77 18.18 -24.82
CA GLU A 264 -42.21 18.99 -25.90
C GLU A 264 -41.24 20.07 -25.39
N PRO A 265 -40.27 20.49 -26.21
CA PRO A 265 -39.29 21.51 -25.83
C PRO A 265 -39.97 22.88 -25.73
N ALA A 266 -40.00 23.46 -24.54
CA ALA A 266 -40.25 24.89 -24.36
C ALA A 266 -38.97 25.67 -24.71
N GLN A 267 -39.15 26.59 -25.66
CA GLN A 267 -38.18 27.56 -26.17
C GLN A 267 -37.28 28.23 -25.12
N GLU A 268 -36.02 28.40 -25.52
CA GLU A 268 -35.11 29.53 -25.30
C GLU A 268 -35.53 30.61 -24.29
N ALA A 269 -34.70 30.76 -23.26
CA ALA A 269 -34.24 32.08 -22.83
C ALA A 269 -32.71 32.07 -22.81
N ALA A 270 -32.15 32.62 -23.88
CA ALA A 270 -30.76 33.06 -23.97
C ALA A 270 -30.42 33.98 -22.78
N GLY A 271 -29.18 33.91 -22.29
CA GLY A 271 -28.69 34.94 -21.37
C GLY A 271 -27.52 34.59 -20.47
N THR A 272 -26.96 33.39 -20.52
CA THR A 272 -25.86 33.01 -19.61
C THR A 272 -24.45 33.09 -20.22
N GLU A 273 -24.30 33.29 -21.53
CA GLU A 273 -22.96 33.39 -22.17
C GLU A 273 -22.48 34.84 -22.41
N GLU A 274 -23.34 35.86 -22.34
CA GLU A 274 -22.92 37.27 -22.52
C GLU A 274 -22.46 37.97 -21.23
N LEU A 275 -22.78 37.43 -20.05
CA LEU A 275 -22.40 38.01 -18.75
C LEU A 275 -20.91 37.83 -18.40
N ALA A 276 -20.21 36.91 -19.07
CA ALA A 276 -18.80 36.63 -18.78
C ALA A 276 -17.82 37.65 -19.41
N GLY A 277 -18.29 38.51 -20.32
CA GLY A 277 -17.46 39.48 -21.04
C GLY A 277 -17.70 40.95 -20.69
N MET A 278 -18.65 41.25 -19.80
CA MET A 278 -19.02 42.63 -19.48
C MET A 278 -18.07 43.24 -18.43
N ASP A 279 -17.70 44.50 -18.62
CA ASP A 279 -16.99 45.26 -17.60
C ASP A 279 -17.90 45.59 -16.40
N LEU A 280 -17.27 45.95 -15.28
CA LEU A 280 -17.96 46.18 -14.01
C LEU A 280 -18.97 47.35 -14.10
N ASP A 281 -18.72 48.33 -14.96
CA ASP A 281 -19.58 49.50 -15.11
C ASP A 281 -20.86 49.13 -15.89
N ALA A 282 -20.76 48.27 -16.91
CA ALA A 282 -21.90 47.75 -17.66
C ALA A 282 -22.81 46.82 -16.83
N LEU A 283 -22.25 46.07 -15.87
CA LEU A 283 -23.03 45.26 -14.94
C LEU A 283 -23.80 46.11 -13.90
N LEU A 284 -23.23 47.26 -13.54
CA LEU A 284 -23.84 48.20 -12.60
C LEU A 284 -25.04 48.93 -13.21
N ASP A 285 -24.97 49.32 -14.48
CA ASP A 285 -26.09 49.94 -15.20
C ASP A 285 -27.25 48.95 -15.40
N LEU A 286 -26.98 47.68 -15.73
CA LEU A 286 -28.01 46.65 -15.88
C LEU A 286 -28.77 46.38 -14.58
N ALA A 287 -28.09 46.40 -13.43
CA ALA A 287 -28.69 46.18 -12.12
C ALA A 287 -29.52 47.38 -11.62
N LEU A 288 -29.29 48.58 -12.17
CA LEU A 288 -30.01 49.80 -11.79
C LEU A 288 -31.25 50.06 -12.67
N ASP A 289 -31.31 49.50 -13.88
CA ASP A 289 -32.46 49.64 -14.78
C ASP A 289 -33.64 48.70 -14.44
N GLU A 290 -33.42 47.61 -13.70
CA GLU A 290 -34.51 46.71 -13.24
C GLU A 290 -35.36 47.28 -12.09
N LYS A 291 -35.11 48.52 -11.64
CA LYS A 291 -35.84 49.17 -10.54
C LYS A 291 -36.76 50.32 -10.94
N ARG A 292 -37.29 50.32 -12.17
CA ARG A 292 -38.41 51.21 -12.56
C ARG A 292 -39.65 50.46 -13.04
#